data_AF-A0A9D4FAG0-F1
#
_entry.id   AF-A0A9D4FAG0-F1
#
_cell.length_a   1.000
_cell.length_b   1.000
_cell.length_c   1.000
_cell.angle_alpha   90.00
_cell.angle_beta   90.00
_cell.angle_gamma   90.00
#
_symmetry.space_group_name_H-M   'P 1'
#
loop_
_entity.id
_entity.type
_entity.pdbx_description
1 polymer ?
#
loop_
_entity_poly.entity_id
_entity_poly.type
_entity_poly.pdbx_seq_one_letter_code
_entity_poly.pdbx_strand_id
1 'polypeptide(L)'
;MAANTHLFGDKETNNWFKACIGLTVTKEGLTNFLCAELQKVHTVVGKSCGNCLIENLIQCPTNPYCKKRKRNYCPFHKSQKPQPCPICDTVKHNIILHHRYGGPSWRNTRAEKWALNYWEIGKCFLPPDGYNSISSVQESDFNGVISIMLNCLHFQTCLSPLCLSPLPPDKQCPLEKVRQIGRDVRHTSDCKVTDADLQDYFKTLSTLLADPQY
;
A
#
# COMPACT_ATOMS: atom_id res chain seq x y z
N MET A 1 -20.34 30.38 -41.12
CA MET A 1 -19.97 30.53 -39.70
C MET A 1 -20.19 29.20 -39.02
N ALA A 2 -19.14 28.39 -38.86
CA ALA A 2 -19.22 27.13 -38.13
C ALA A 2 -17.91 26.92 -37.39
N ALA A 3 -17.94 27.10 -36.07
CA ALA A 3 -16.99 26.50 -35.15
C ALA A 3 -17.59 26.67 -33.75
N ASN A 4 -18.43 25.72 -33.34
CA ASN A 4 -18.77 25.57 -31.95
C ASN A 4 -18.79 24.08 -31.59
N THR A 5 -18.30 23.80 -30.39
CA THR A 5 -18.23 22.50 -29.70
C THR A 5 -17.14 21.51 -30.14
N HIS A 6 -15.91 21.74 -29.66
CA HIS A 6 -14.93 20.66 -29.40
C HIS A 6 -14.43 20.73 -27.95
N LEU A 7 -15.33 21.03 -27.00
CA LEU A 7 -14.99 21.21 -25.58
C LEU A 7 -14.94 19.90 -24.77
N PHE A 8 -15.29 18.75 -25.36
CA PHE A 8 -15.18 17.44 -24.72
C PHE A 8 -14.58 16.43 -25.71
N GLY A 9 -13.66 15.59 -25.22
CA GLY A 9 -13.02 14.55 -26.03
C GLY A 9 -14.03 13.55 -26.62
N ASP A 10 -13.58 12.66 -27.49
CA ASP A 10 -14.44 11.61 -28.03
C ASP A 10 -15.05 10.74 -26.91
N LYS A 11 -16.07 9.95 -27.25
CA LYS A 11 -16.84 9.15 -26.27
C LYS A 11 -15.95 8.27 -25.39
N GLU A 12 -14.94 7.65 -25.98
CA GLU A 12 -14.01 6.76 -25.29
C GLU A 12 -13.08 7.52 -24.34
N THR A 13 -12.69 8.74 -24.71
CA THR A 13 -11.96 9.65 -23.82
C THR A 13 -12.82 10.04 -22.61
N ASN A 14 -14.11 10.35 -22.81
CA ASN A 14 -15.03 10.64 -21.72
C ASN A 14 -15.25 9.42 -20.81
N ASN A 15 -15.27 8.21 -21.37
CA ASN A 15 -15.36 6.98 -20.61
C ASN A 15 -14.12 6.73 -19.77
N TRP A 16 -12.93 7.03 -20.30
CA TRP A 16 -11.70 6.98 -19.52
C TRP A 16 -11.74 7.95 -18.32
N PHE A 17 -12.22 9.18 -18.50
CA PHE A 17 -12.43 10.11 -17.38
C PHE A 17 -13.39 9.55 -16.33
N LYS A 18 -14.50 8.94 -16.76
CA LYS A 18 -15.45 8.28 -15.85
C LYS A 18 -14.81 7.11 -15.10
N ALA A 19 -13.98 6.31 -15.76
CA ALA A 19 -13.24 5.22 -15.13
C ALA A 19 -12.27 5.76 -14.06
N CYS A 20 -11.51 6.82 -14.37
CA CYS A 20 -10.65 7.52 -13.41
C CYS A 20 -11.45 8.02 -12.19
N ILE A 21 -12.61 8.63 -12.39
CA ILE A 21 -13.49 9.08 -11.31
C ILE A 21 -13.98 7.87 -10.48
N GLY A 22 -14.38 6.78 -11.12
CA GLY A 22 -14.82 5.56 -10.43
C GLY A 22 -13.73 4.96 -9.54
N LEU A 23 -12.47 4.97 -9.98
CA LEU A 23 -11.33 4.56 -9.16
C LEU A 23 -11.11 5.48 -7.97
N THR A 24 -11.26 6.80 -8.13
CA THR A 24 -11.16 7.77 -7.04
C THR A 24 -12.26 7.55 -5.99
N VAL A 25 -13.52 7.43 -6.43
CA VAL A 25 -14.66 7.16 -5.53
C VAL A 25 -14.47 5.83 -4.79
N THR A 26 -13.99 4.80 -5.49
CA THR A 26 -13.70 3.51 -4.86
C THR A 26 -12.59 3.63 -3.81
N LYS A 27 -11.50 4.33 -4.12
CA LYS A 27 -10.42 4.59 -3.14
C LYS A 27 -10.99 5.28 -1.90
N GLU A 28 -11.80 6.32 -2.07
CA GLU A 28 -12.39 7.08 -0.97
C GLU A 28 -13.29 6.18 -0.10
N GLY A 29 -14.17 5.39 -0.72
CA GLY A 29 -15.04 4.43 -0.01
C GLY A 29 -14.25 3.40 0.80
N LEU A 30 -13.15 2.89 0.25
CA LEU A 30 -12.30 1.89 0.93
C LEU A 30 -11.39 2.50 2.01
N THR A 31 -11.12 3.80 1.97
CA THR A 31 -10.10 4.43 2.83
C THR A 31 -10.45 4.33 4.31
N ASN A 32 -11.71 4.58 4.69
CA ASN A 32 -12.13 4.54 6.09
C ASN A 32 -12.07 3.11 6.65
N PHE A 33 -12.56 2.14 5.88
CA PHE A 33 -12.44 0.72 6.20
C PHE A 33 -10.98 0.31 6.37
N LEU A 34 -10.12 0.65 5.40
CA LEU A 34 -8.68 0.35 5.44
C LEU A 34 -8.02 0.93 6.68
N CYS A 35 -8.32 2.18 7.05
CA CYS A 35 -7.81 2.80 8.28
C CYS A 35 -8.23 2.01 9.53
N ALA A 36 -9.52 1.67 9.64
CA ALA A 36 -10.05 0.95 10.80
C ALA A 36 -9.43 -0.44 10.95
N GLU A 37 -9.32 -1.20 9.86
CA GLU A 37 -8.73 -2.54 9.88
C GLU A 37 -7.21 -2.49 10.10
N LEU A 38 -6.48 -1.52 9.52
CA LEU A 38 -5.06 -1.35 9.80
C LEU A 38 -4.78 -1.02 11.27
N GLN A 39 -5.68 -0.31 11.95
CA GLN A 39 -5.56 -0.08 13.40
C GLN A 39 -5.72 -1.38 14.21
N LYS A 40 -6.55 -2.32 13.76
CA LYS A 40 -6.66 -3.65 14.37
C LYS A 40 -5.39 -4.47 14.13
N VAL A 41 -4.88 -4.48 12.90
CA VAL A 41 -3.57 -5.08 12.58
C VAL A 41 -2.48 -4.47 13.45
N HIS A 42 -2.44 -3.15 13.58
CA HIS A 42 -1.48 -2.44 14.41
C HIS A 42 -1.59 -2.79 15.89
N THR A 43 -2.80 -3.04 16.40
CA THR A 43 -3.01 -3.53 17.76
C THR A 43 -2.36 -4.90 17.99
N VAL A 44 -2.42 -5.80 17.00
CA VAL A 44 -1.82 -7.14 17.08
C VAL A 44 -0.31 -7.10 16.82
N VAL A 45 0.11 -6.31 15.83
CA VAL A 45 1.48 -6.30 15.30
C VAL A 45 2.37 -5.30 16.03
N GLY A 46 1.87 -4.11 16.36
CA GLY A 46 2.66 -2.92 16.73
C GLY A 46 2.68 -2.55 18.21
N LYS A 47 1.83 -3.13 19.07
CA LYS A 47 1.65 -2.69 20.48
C LYS A 47 2.86 -2.84 21.41
N SER A 48 4.02 -3.26 20.93
CA SER A 48 5.13 -3.68 21.79
C SER A 48 6.30 -2.67 21.88
N CYS A 49 6.46 -1.66 21.00
CA CYS A 49 7.71 -0.84 20.90
C CYS A 49 7.52 0.67 21.15
N GLY A 50 7.10 1.09 22.35
CA GLY A 50 6.96 2.52 22.69
C GLY A 50 8.27 3.28 22.98
N ASN A 51 9.38 2.56 23.21
CA ASN A 51 10.65 3.13 23.71
C ASN A 51 11.82 3.05 22.72
N CYS A 52 11.60 2.52 21.52
CA CYS A 52 12.69 2.25 20.60
C CYS A 52 12.98 3.52 19.79
N LEU A 53 13.73 4.45 20.38
CA LEU A 53 14.49 5.41 19.59
C LEU A 53 15.51 4.59 18.78
N ILE A 54 15.19 4.27 17.53
CA ILE A 54 16.23 3.82 16.58
C ILE A 54 17.03 5.06 16.17
N GLU A 55 17.63 5.72 17.14
CA GLU A 55 18.77 6.62 16.98
C GLU A 55 20.09 5.86 17.18
N ASN A 56 20.06 4.52 17.24
CA ASN A 56 21.23 3.65 17.31
C ASN A 56 22.01 3.56 15.99
N LEU A 57 22.18 4.68 15.28
CA LEU A 57 23.49 4.94 14.71
C LEU A 57 24.40 5.16 15.92
N ILE A 58 25.14 4.14 16.33
CA ILE A 58 26.15 4.23 17.38
C ILE A 58 27.02 5.47 17.07
N GLN A 59 26.76 6.58 17.75
CA GLN A 59 27.59 7.76 17.64
C GLN A 59 28.89 7.39 18.33
N CYS A 60 29.97 7.20 17.55
CA CYS A 60 31.28 6.87 18.08
C CYS A 60 31.85 8.09 18.82
N PRO A 61 31.80 8.16 20.18
CA PRO A 61 32.18 9.37 20.90
C PRO A 61 33.71 9.54 20.94
N THR A 62 34.44 8.46 20.67
CA THR A 62 35.88 8.32 20.97
C THR A 62 36.79 8.30 19.74
N ASN A 63 36.26 8.27 18.51
CA ASN A 63 37.10 8.18 17.31
C ASN A 63 37.07 9.45 16.45
N PRO A 64 38.09 10.34 16.54
CA PRO A 64 38.15 11.57 15.75
C PRO A 64 38.28 11.36 14.23
N TYR A 65 38.56 10.13 13.76
CA TYR A 65 38.67 9.81 12.34
C TYR A 65 37.32 9.55 11.64
N CYS A 66 36.24 9.29 12.38
CA CYS A 66 34.89 9.14 11.82
C CYS A 66 34.32 10.47 11.30
N LYS A 67 34.72 11.61 11.87
CA LYS A 67 34.22 12.95 11.46
C LYS A 67 34.77 13.44 10.12
N LYS A 68 35.84 12.83 9.59
CA LYS A 68 36.59 13.35 8.43
C LYS A 68 36.46 12.54 7.13
N ARG A 69 35.74 11.41 7.13
CA ARG A 69 35.61 10.57 5.92
C ARG A 69 34.27 10.80 5.23
N LYS A 70 34.30 11.39 4.03
CA LYS A 70 33.17 11.52 3.08
C LYS A 70 32.66 10.17 2.51
N ARG A 71 33.07 9.03 3.08
CA ARG A 71 32.66 7.69 2.64
C ARG A 71 32.13 6.92 3.83
N ASN A 72 30.89 6.42 3.69
CA ASN A 72 30.03 5.80 4.72
C ASN A 72 30.56 4.48 5.34
N TYR A 73 31.87 4.26 5.40
CA TYR A 73 32.45 2.97 5.79
C TYR A 73 33.46 3.12 6.92
N CYS A 74 32.99 2.96 8.16
CA CYS A 74 33.81 2.75 9.34
C CYS A 74 33.96 1.25 9.63
N PRO A 75 35.18 0.68 9.71
CA PRO A 75 35.41 -0.73 10.02
C PRO A 75 34.82 -1.20 11.36
N PHE A 76 34.74 -0.30 12.36
CA PHE A 76 34.10 -0.59 13.65
C PHE A 76 32.60 -0.87 13.52
N HIS A 77 31.93 -0.19 12.59
CA HIS A 77 30.51 -0.43 12.28
C HIS A 77 30.29 -1.63 11.34
N LYS A 78 31.35 -2.20 10.76
CA LYS A 78 31.27 -3.41 9.92
C LYS A 78 31.12 -4.67 10.78
N SER A 79 31.68 -4.67 11.99
CA SER A 79 31.64 -5.81 12.92
C SER A 79 30.43 -5.77 13.85
N GLN A 80 29.86 -4.60 14.11
CA GLN A 80 28.66 -4.44 14.94
C GLN A 80 27.44 -4.26 14.04
N LYS A 81 26.83 -5.37 13.60
CA LYS A 81 25.48 -5.29 13.03
C LYS A 81 24.57 -4.69 14.10
N PRO A 82 23.84 -3.60 13.84
CA PRO A 82 22.83 -3.11 14.76
C PRO A 82 21.90 -4.27 15.08
N GLN A 83 21.89 -4.71 16.34
CA GLN A 83 20.95 -5.72 16.77
C GLN A 83 19.59 -5.03 16.85
N PRO A 84 18.57 -5.49 16.09
CA PRO A 84 17.23 -4.97 16.27
C PRO A 84 16.84 -5.19 17.72
N CYS A 85 16.15 -4.21 18.31
CA CYS A 85 15.59 -4.41 19.64
C CYS A 85 14.69 -5.66 19.59
N PRO A 86 14.66 -6.54 20.61
CA PRO A 86 13.89 -7.78 20.56
C PRO A 86 12.41 -7.55 20.19
N ILE A 87 11.88 -6.42 20.63
CA ILE A 87 10.53 -5.96 20.32
C ILE A 87 10.37 -5.63 18.83
N CYS A 88 11.32 -4.89 18.26
CA CYS A 88 11.37 -4.54 16.84
C CYS A 88 11.43 -5.80 15.97
N ASP A 89 12.14 -6.82 16.44
CA ASP A 89 12.23 -8.12 15.78
C ASP A 89 10.90 -8.88 15.84
N THR A 90 10.19 -8.85 16.98
CA THR A 90 8.83 -9.38 17.09
C THR A 90 7.85 -8.67 16.16
N VAL A 91 7.86 -7.33 16.12
CA VAL A 91 6.99 -6.56 15.21
C VAL A 91 7.32 -6.91 13.76
N LYS A 92 8.61 -6.96 13.40
CA LYS A 92 9.07 -7.36 12.07
C LYS A 92 8.60 -8.78 11.69
N HIS A 93 8.74 -9.73 12.62
CA HIS A 93 8.27 -11.11 12.42
C HIS A 93 6.76 -11.13 12.18
N ASN A 94 6.00 -10.40 12.99
CA ASN A 94 4.55 -10.30 12.83
C ASN A 94 4.14 -9.66 11.50
N ILE A 95 4.84 -8.61 11.03
CA ILE A 95 4.61 -8.03 9.70
C ILE A 95 4.82 -9.08 8.60
N ILE A 96 5.89 -9.88 8.69
CA ILE A 96 6.18 -10.96 7.73
C ILE A 96 5.07 -12.01 7.76
N LEU A 97 4.62 -12.42 8.95
CA LEU A 97 3.53 -13.40 9.10
C LEU A 97 2.20 -12.92 8.53
N HIS A 98 1.94 -11.61 8.56
CA HIS A 98 0.73 -11.02 7.96
C HIS A 98 0.89 -10.75 6.46
N HIS A 99 2.05 -11.03 5.86
CA HIS A 99 2.29 -10.80 4.45
C HIS A 99 1.82 -11.99 3.61
N ARG A 100 1.06 -11.72 2.56
CA ARG A 100 0.55 -12.74 1.64
C ARG A 100 1.50 -13.00 0.47
N TYR A 101 1.95 -11.94 -0.20
CA TYR A 101 2.64 -12.04 -1.48
C TYR A 101 3.96 -11.30 -1.48
N GLY A 102 5.07 -11.95 -1.82
CA GLY A 102 6.38 -11.30 -1.75
C GLY A 102 6.76 -10.99 -0.30
N GLY A 103 7.49 -9.89 -0.08
CA GLY A 103 7.97 -9.51 1.24
C GLY A 103 7.76 -8.04 1.56
N PRO A 104 7.89 -7.65 2.84
CA PRO A 104 7.58 -6.29 3.27
C PRO A 104 8.50 -5.24 2.65
N SER A 105 7.92 -4.11 2.28
CA SER A 105 8.64 -2.96 1.71
C SER A 105 9.27 -2.10 2.80
N TRP A 106 10.37 -2.59 3.38
CA TRP A 106 11.06 -1.93 4.50
C TRP A 106 11.50 -0.48 4.20
N ARG A 107 11.69 -0.12 2.93
CA ARG A 107 12.10 1.23 2.50
C ARG A 107 10.99 2.28 2.62
N ASN A 108 9.73 1.86 2.63
CA ASN A 108 8.60 2.78 2.75
C ASN A 108 8.32 3.17 4.21
N THR A 109 8.81 2.39 5.16
CA THR A 109 8.41 2.46 6.56
C THR A 109 9.54 2.92 7.47
N ARG A 110 9.17 3.51 8.60
CA ARG A 110 10.03 3.96 9.68
C ARG A 110 9.79 3.07 10.90
N ALA A 111 10.73 2.18 11.18
CA ALA A 111 10.59 1.20 12.25
C ALA A 111 10.44 1.84 13.64
N GLU A 112 11.03 3.00 13.87
CA GLU A 112 10.89 3.79 15.10
C GLU A 112 9.46 4.29 15.34
N LYS A 113 8.60 4.28 14.31
CA LYS A 113 7.20 4.72 14.39
C LYS A 113 6.20 3.57 14.41
N TRP A 114 6.64 2.32 14.29
CA TRP A 114 5.76 1.14 14.21
C TRP A 114 4.82 0.99 15.39
N ALA A 115 5.20 1.41 16.60
CA ALA A 115 4.32 1.30 17.76
C ALA A 115 3.30 2.43 17.89
N LEU A 116 3.57 3.58 17.29
CA LEU A 116 2.75 4.78 17.46
C LEU A 116 1.87 5.06 16.25
N ASN A 117 2.22 4.52 15.09
CA ASN A 117 1.56 4.82 13.85
C ASN A 117 1.23 3.54 13.04
N TYR A 118 -0.06 3.21 12.98
CA TYR A 118 -0.56 2.10 12.19
C TYR A 118 -0.22 2.23 10.70
N TRP A 119 -0.08 3.45 10.18
CA TRP A 119 0.27 3.68 8.78
C TRP A 119 1.68 3.20 8.45
N GLU A 120 2.61 3.27 9.39
CA GLU A 120 3.97 2.79 9.18
C GLU A 120 3.98 1.26 9.03
N ILE A 121 3.09 0.54 9.73
CA ILE A 121 2.84 -0.87 9.46
C ILE A 121 2.16 -1.07 8.09
N GLY A 122 1.16 -0.25 7.74
CA GLY A 122 0.49 -0.29 6.44
C GLY A 122 1.45 -0.17 5.26
N LYS A 123 2.44 0.72 5.34
CA LYS A 123 3.45 0.93 4.30
C LYS A 123 4.33 -0.28 4.02
N CYS A 124 4.42 -1.24 4.95
CA CYS A 124 5.10 -2.51 4.73
C CYS A 124 4.45 -3.36 3.65
N PHE A 125 3.13 -3.20 3.43
CA PHE A 125 2.36 -3.96 2.44
C PHE A 125 2.24 -3.26 1.08
N LEU A 126 2.82 -2.06 0.95
CA LEU A 126 2.88 -1.33 -0.32
C LEU A 126 3.97 -1.88 -1.24
N PRO A 127 3.92 -1.57 -2.56
CA PRO A 127 5.02 -1.83 -3.47
C PRO A 127 6.34 -1.16 -3.01
N PRO A 128 7.52 -1.69 -3.40
CA PRO A 128 8.82 -1.32 -2.83
C PRO A 128 9.26 0.13 -3.03
N ASP A 129 8.65 0.88 -3.94
CA ASP A 129 9.04 2.24 -4.29
C ASP A 129 7.82 3.17 -4.43
N GLY A 130 8.03 4.47 -4.21
CA GLY A 130 7.03 5.52 -4.45
C GLY A 130 6.13 5.90 -3.27
N TYR A 131 6.25 5.24 -2.12
CA TYR A 131 5.35 5.42 -0.98
C TYR A 131 6.03 5.88 0.33
N ASN A 132 7.34 6.13 0.31
CA ASN A 132 8.10 6.51 1.51
C ASN A 132 7.76 7.92 2.05
N SER A 133 7.33 8.84 1.19
CA SER A 133 6.92 10.21 1.52
C SER A 133 5.44 10.34 1.88
N ILE A 134 4.64 9.30 1.64
CA ILE A 134 3.20 9.31 1.89
C ILE A 134 2.93 9.22 3.39
N SER A 135 2.20 10.21 3.91
CA SER A 135 2.05 10.40 5.36
C SER A 135 0.87 9.65 5.96
N SER A 136 -0.11 9.24 5.13
CA SER A 136 -1.35 8.61 5.55
C SER A 136 -1.97 7.73 4.45
N VAL A 137 -2.97 6.92 4.82
CA VAL A 137 -3.77 6.15 3.85
C VAL A 137 -4.47 7.08 2.86
N GLN A 138 -4.96 8.23 3.34
CA GLN A 138 -5.70 9.24 2.56
C GLN A 138 -4.84 9.82 1.43
N GLU A 139 -3.54 10.00 1.67
CA GLU A 139 -2.59 10.47 0.66
C GLU A 139 -2.15 9.37 -0.31
N SER A 140 -2.40 8.09 0.00
CA SER A 140 -2.06 6.98 -0.88
C SER A 140 -2.92 7.01 -2.15
N ASP A 141 -2.38 6.55 -3.26
CA ASP A 141 -3.16 6.39 -4.48
C ASP A 141 -4.04 5.12 -4.44
N PHE A 142 -4.94 4.99 -5.40
CA PHE A 142 -5.80 3.80 -5.51
C PHE A 142 -4.99 2.49 -5.49
N ASN A 143 -3.87 2.45 -6.21
CA ASN A 143 -3.00 1.28 -6.26
C ASN A 143 -2.39 0.95 -4.90
N GLY A 144 -2.02 1.96 -4.11
CA GLY A 144 -1.52 1.78 -2.75
C GLY A 144 -2.58 1.17 -1.83
N VAL A 145 -3.80 1.72 -1.84
CA VAL A 145 -4.94 1.19 -1.07
C VAL A 145 -5.20 -0.28 -1.40
N ILE A 146 -5.35 -0.60 -2.69
CA ILE A 146 -5.61 -1.98 -3.13
C ILE A 146 -4.43 -2.91 -2.84
N SER A 147 -3.18 -2.42 -2.96
CA SER A 147 -1.99 -3.24 -2.66
C SER A 147 -1.92 -3.65 -1.19
N ILE A 148 -2.26 -2.75 -0.26
CA ILE A 148 -2.27 -3.10 1.17
C ILE A 148 -3.28 -4.20 1.42
N MET A 149 -4.50 -4.05 0.89
CA MET A 149 -5.57 -5.04 1.06
C MET A 149 -5.23 -6.39 0.42
N LEU A 150 -4.48 -6.40 -0.68
CA LEU A 150 -4.04 -7.63 -1.34
C LEU A 150 -2.87 -8.33 -0.64
N ASN A 151 -1.92 -7.55 -0.13
CA ASN A 151 -0.67 -8.08 0.40
C ASN A 151 -0.75 -8.39 1.91
N CYS A 152 -1.79 -7.93 2.61
CA CYS A 152 -1.99 -8.20 4.03
C CYS A 152 -3.07 -9.28 4.24
N LEU A 153 -2.71 -10.38 4.90
CA LEU A 153 -3.59 -11.53 5.15
C LEU A 153 -4.85 -11.19 5.95
N HIS A 154 -4.79 -10.16 6.82
CA HIS A 154 -5.94 -9.69 7.59
C HIS A 154 -7.13 -9.30 6.71
N PHE A 155 -6.86 -8.67 5.57
CA PHE A 155 -7.87 -8.25 4.60
C PHE A 155 -8.38 -9.40 3.73
N GLN A 156 -7.95 -10.63 3.95
CA GLN A 156 -8.56 -11.80 3.31
C GLN A 156 -9.63 -12.44 4.17
N THR A 157 -9.50 -12.29 5.49
CA THR A 157 -10.43 -12.84 6.48
C THR A 157 -11.59 -11.90 6.75
N CYS A 158 -11.30 -10.59 6.81
CA CYS A 158 -12.28 -9.58 6.43
C CYS A 158 -12.42 -9.67 4.90
N LEU A 159 -13.39 -9.11 4.22
CA LEU A 159 -13.64 -9.37 2.79
C LEU A 159 -14.11 -10.81 2.51
N SER A 160 -15.07 -10.89 1.59
CA SER A 160 -15.75 -12.11 1.18
C SER A 160 -14.81 -13.33 1.00
N PRO A 161 -15.32 -14.57 1.25
CA PRO A 161 -14.60 -15.84 0.99
C PRO A 161 -13.98 -15.95 -0.40
N LEU A 162 -14.42 -15.12 -1.35
CA LEU A 162 -13.89 -14.98 -2.71
C LEU A 162 -12.45 -14.44 -2.77
N CYS A 163 -11.86 -14.00 -1.66
CA CYS A 163 -10.45 -13.63 -1.59
C CYS A 163 -9.55 -14.74 -1.02
N LEU A 164 -10.13 -15.79 -0.42
CA LEU A 164 -9.37 -16.85 0.25
C LEU A 164 -8.68 -17.77 -0.77
N SER A 165 -7.41 -18.08 -0.50
CA SER A 165 -6.64 -19.05 -1.28
C SER A 165 -6.82 -20.47 -0.71
N PRO A 166 -6.88 -21.52 -1.54
CA PRO A 166 -6.85 -21.49 -3.00
C PRO A 166 -8.21 -21.11 -3.60
N LEU A 167 -8.18 -20.21 -4.59
CA LEU A 167 -9.36 -19.94 -5.41
C LEU A 167 -9.50 -21.01 -6.51
N PRO A 168 -10.74 -21.35 -6.90
CA PRO A 168 -10.98 -22.15 -8.11
C PRO A 168 -10.28 -21.55 -9.35
N PRO A 169 -9.82 -22.35 -10.32
CA PRO A 169 -9.08 -21.86 -11.50
C PRO A 169 -9.84 -20.82 -12.34
N ASP A 170 -11.18 -20.83 -12.24
CA ASP A 170 -12.13 -19.95 -12.92
C ASP A 170 -12.51 -18.70 -12.11
N LYS A 171 -12.04 -18.58 -10.86
CA LYS A 171 -12.38 -17.45 -9.98
C LYS A 171 -11.16 -16.60 -9.67
N GLN A 172 -11.27 -15.32 -10.03
CA GLN A 172 -10.31 -14.30 -9.66
C GLN A 172 -10.73 -13.61 -8.36
N CYS A 173 -9.75 -13.32 -7.50
CA CYS A 173 -9.97 -12.50 -6.30
C CYS A 173 -10.53 -11.13 -6.73
N PRO A 174 -11.64 -10.63 -6.13
CA PRO A 174 -12.22 -9.34 -6.48
C PRO A 174 -11.20 -8.18 -6.42
N LEU A 175 -10.34 -8.16 -5.41
CA LEU A 175 -9.27 -7.16 -5.29
C LEU A 175 -8.23 -7.25 -6.41
N GLU A 176 -7.94 -8.45 -6.92
CA GLU A 176 -7.01 -8.61 -8.05
C GLU A 176 -7.63 -8.07 -9.34
N LYS A 177 -8.93 -8.30 -9.55
CA LYS A 177 -9.66 -7.72 -10.69
C LYS A 177 -9.71 -6.19 -10.60
N VAL A 178 -9.98 -5.65 -9.41
CA VAL A 178 -9.99 -4.21 -9.13
C VAL A 178 -8.60 -3.58 -9.32
N ARG A 179 -7.52 -4.28 -8.93
CA ARG A 179 -6.14 -3.86 -9.24
C ARG A 179 -5.88 -3.84 -10.74
N GLN A 180 -6.39 -4.83 -11.47
CA GLN A 180 -6.22 -4.89 -12.93
C GLN A 180 -6.90 -3.70 -13.61
N ILE A 181 -8.13 -3.36 -13.23
CA ILE A 181 -8.83 -2.15 -13.72
C ILE A 181 -7.98 -0.89 -13.49
N GLY A 182 -7.41 -0.74 -12.29
CA GLY A 182 -6.54 0.40 -11.98
C GLY A 182 -5.29 0.49 -12.88
N ARG A 183 -4.73 -0.66 -13.28
CA ARG A 183 -3.62 -0.73 -14.23
C ARG A 183 -4.09 -0.40 -15.63
N ASP A 184 -5.18 -1.01 -16.09
CA ASP A 184 -5.70 -0.82 -17.44
C ASP A 184 -6.01 0.66 -17.67
N VAL A 185 -6.75 1.29 -16.76
CA VAL A 185 -7.08 2.73 -16.85
C VAL A 185 -5.84 3.61 -16.82
N ARG A 186 -4.82 3.29 -16.00
CA ARG A 186 -3.60 4.12 -15.87
C ARG A 186 -2.62 3.94 -17.04
N HIS A 187 -2.60 2.76 -17.66
CA HIS A 187 -1.60 2.40 -18.67
C HIS A 187 -2.14 2.43 -20.11
N THR A 188 -3.40 2.80 -20.33
CA THR A 188 -3.88 3.11 -21.68
C THR A 188 -3.17 4.34 -22.23
N SER A 189 -2.33 4.17 -23.25
CA SER A 189 -1.57 5.25 -23.91
C SER A 189 -2.47 6.33 -24.52
N ASP A 190 -3.66 5.92 -24.95
CA ASP A 190 -4.56 6.76 -25.73
C ASP A 190 -5.66 7.40 -24.85
N CYS A 191 -5.65 7.12 -23.55
CA CYS A 191 -6.68 7.56 -22.59
C CYS A 191 -8.11 7.25 -23.06
N LYS A 192 -8.33 6.04 -23.58
CA LYS A 192 -9.61 5.60 -24.16
C LYS A 192 -10.13 4.34 -23.47
N VAL A 193 -11.43 4.30 -23.21
CA VAL A 193 -12.11 3.13 -22.63
C VAL A 193 -13.41 2.90 -23.39
N THR A 194 -13.65 1.66 -23.82
CA THR A 194 -14.89 1.30 -24.51
C THR A 194 -16.09 1.33 -23.55
N ASP A 195 -17.31 1.42 -24.06
CA ASP A 195 -18.50 1.36 -23.19
C ASP A 195 -18.61 0.02 -22.46
N ALA A 196 -18.23 -1.08 -23.13
CA ALA A 196 -18.27 -2.41 -22.56
C ALA A 196 -17.29 -2.54 -21.38
N ASP A 197 -16.07 -2.05 -21.55
CA ASP A 197 -15.06 -2.05 -20.47
C ASP A 197 -15.51 -1.18 -19.31
N LEU A 198 -16.02 0.03 -19.58
CA LEU A 198 -16.51 0.93 -18.53
C LEU A 198 -17.63 0.28 -17.71
N GLN A 199 -18.55 -0.43 -18.37
CA GLN A 199 -19.62 -1.16 -17.68
C GLN A 199 -19.08 -2.30 -16.82
N ASP A 200 -18.12 -3.10 -17.31
CA ASP A 200 -17.49 -4.16 -16.50
C ASP A 200 -16.71 -3.59 -15.31
N TYR A 201 -16.02 -2.47 -15.52
CA TYR A 201 -15.28 -1.77 -14.47
C TYR A 201 -16.23 -1.32 -13.36
N PHE A 202 -17.29 -0.59 -13.69
CA PHE A 202 -18.25 -0.10 -12.70
C PHE A 202 -19.00 -1.23 -11.99
N LYS A 203 -19.36 -2.30 -12.72
CA LYS A 203 -19.95 -3.49 -12.10
C LYS A 203 -18.99 -4.10 -11.07
N THR A 204 -17.72 -4.26 -11.43
CA THR A 204 -16.70 -4.85 -10.56
C THR A 204 -16.45 -3.99 -9.31
N LEU A 205 -16.29 -2.67 -9.49
CA LEU A 205 -16.08 -1.72 -8.39
C LEU A 205 -17.30 -1.66 -7.46
N SER A 206 -18.51 -1.61 -8.01
CA SER A 206 -19.75 -1.60 -7.22
C SER A 206 -19.95 -2.90 -6.45
N THR A 207 -19.60 -4.04 -7.06
CA THR A 207 -19.67 -5.34 -6.37
C THR A 207 -18.71 -5.39 -5.17
N LEU A 208 -17.52 -4.81 -5.31
CA LEU A 208 -16.60 -4.68 -4.19
C LEU A 208 -17.22 -3.82 -3.09
N LEU A 209 -17.65 -2.60 -3.40
CA LEU A 209 -18.19 -1.66 -2.42
C LEU A 209 -19.52 -2.10 -1.78
N ALA A 210 -20.24 -3.03 -2.40
CA ALA A 210 -21.47 -3.59 -1.87
C ALA A 210 -21.25 -4.77 -0.91
N ASP A 211 -20.01 -5.25 -0.73
CA ASP A 211 -19.71 -6.26 0.29
C ASP A 211 -20.04 -5.66 1.67
N PRO A 212 -20.89 -6.30 2.49
CA PRO A 212 -21.40 -5.75 3.75
C PRO A 212 -20.32 -5.50 4.82
N GLN A 213 -19.07 -5.86 4.54
CA GLN A 213 -17.94 -5.51 5.38
C GLN A 213 -17.41 -4.09 5.14
N TYR A 214 -17.87 -3.40 4.08
CA TYR A 214 -17.53 -2.02 3.76
C TYR A 214 -18.63 -1.02 4.16
#